data_AF-A0A836ZPZ0-F1
#
_entry.id   AF-A0A836ZPZ0-F1
#
_cell.length_a   1.000
_cell.length_b   1.000
_cell.length_c   1.000
_cell.angle_alpha   90.00
_cell.angle_beta   90.00
_cell.angle_gamma   90.00
#
_symmetry.space_group_name_H-M   'P 1'
#
loop_
_entity.id
_entity.type
_entity.pdbx_description
1 polymer ?
#
loop_
_entity_poly.entity_id
_entity_poly.type
_entity_poly.pdbx_seq_one_letter_code
_entity_poly.pdbx_strand_id
1 'polypeptide(L)'
;VMMSADTATAGVASRLAAARVLTAVFEQGRSLKTELAATLPGIGDPRDRALVEAICFAVIRRRPAYDVALRQWLERPLPPRDAELKALLMVGFAQLDVLQLHD
;
A
#
# COMPACT_ATOMS: atom_id res chain seq x y z
N VAL A 1 27.77 -14.06 -19.13
CA VAL A 1 26.66 -14.51 -18.26
C VAL A 1 25.95 -13.25 -17.78
N MET A 2 24.74 -13.05 -18.27
CA MET A 2 23.91 -11.86 -18.09
C MET A 2 23.29 -11.92 -16.68
N MET A 3 23.72 -11.04 -15.77
CA MET A 3 23.04 -10.84 -14.49
C MET A 3 21.67 -10.20 -14.77
N SER A 4 20.61 -10.96 -14.50
CA SER A 4 19.23 -10.63 -14.81
C SER A 4 18.76 -9.35 -14.10
N ALA A 5 18.22 -8.41 -14.87
CA ALA A 5 17.56 -7.19 -14.40
C ALA A 5 16.17 -7.45 -13.78
N ASP A 6 15.77 -8.71 -13.60
CA ASP A 6 14.40 -9.13 -13.21
C ASP A 6 14.06 -8.92 -11.72
N THR A 7 15.06 -8.77 -10.84
CA THR A 7 14.81 -8.59 -9.40
C THR A 7 14.51 -7.14 -9.00
N ALA A 8 14.79 -6.16 -9.87
CA ALA A 8 14.71 -4.74 -9.50
C ALA A 8 13.28 -4.16 -9.42
N THR A 9 12.23 -4.92 -9.81
CA THR A 9 10.85 -4.42 -9.93
C THR A 9 9.81 -5.27 -9.19
N ALA A 10 10.20 -6.37 -8.57
CA ALA A 10 9.27 -7.30 -7.91
C ALA A 10 8.52 -6.62 -6.74
N GLY A 11 7.19 -6.71 -6.76
CA GLY A 11 6.31 -6.13 -5.74
C GLY A 11 6.14 -4.61 -5.79
N VAL A 12 6.80 -3.87 -6.69
CA VAL A 12 6.55 -2.43 -6.89
C VAL A 12 5.12 -2.20 -7.36
N ALA A 13 4.66 -2.97 -8.34
CA ALA A 13 3.30 -2.89 -8.86
C ALA A 13 2.25 -3.18 -7.77
N SER A 14 2.50 -4.18 -6.92
CA SER A 14 1.60 -4.56 -5.81
C SER A 14 1.50 -3.46 -4.76
N ARG A 15 2.63 -2.87 -4.34
CA ARG A 15 2.64 -1.75 -3.38
C ARG A 15 1.91 -0.53 -3.95
N LEU A 16 2.11 -0.22 -5.24
CA LEU A 16 1.44 0.88 -5.91
C LEU A 16 -0.07 0.66 -6.04
N ALA A 17 -0.49 -0.56 -6.42
CA ALA A 17 -1.89 -0.93 -6.49
C ALA A 17 -2.58 -0.78 -5.11
N ALA A 18 -1.94 -1.27 -4.05
CA ALA A 18 -2.45 -1.12 -2.69
C ALA A 18 -2.55 0.36 -2.27
N ALA A 19 -1.52 1.17 -2.55
CA ALA A 19 -1.53 2.60 -2.23
C ALA A 19 -2.72 3.31 -2.90
N ARG A 20 -2.97 3.04 -4.19
CA ARG A 20 -4.09 3.64 -4.93
C ARG A 20 -5.46 3.22 -4.40
N VAL A 21 -5.64 1.94 -4.09
CA VAL A 21 -6.86 1.45 -3.42
C VAL A 21 -7.07 2.18 -2.11
N LEU A 22 -6.03 2.32 -1.28
CA LEU A 22 -6.10 2.99 0.01
C LEU A 22 -6.40 4.49 -0.12
N THR A 23 -5.81 5.17 -1.10
CA THR A 23 -6.13 6.58 -1.40
C THR A 23 -7.59 6.74 -1.79
N ALA A 24 -8.13 5.87 -2.64
CA ALA A 24 -9.54 5.91 -3.00
C ALA A 24 -10.47 5.67 -1.79
N VAL A 25 -10.11 4.74 -0.91
CA VAL A 25 -10.89 4.48 0.32
C VAL A 25 -10.83 5.67 1.28
N PHE A 26 -9.64 6.24 1.51
CA PHE A 26 -9.42 7.26 2.54
C PHE A 26 -9.84 8.66 2.12
N GLU A 27 -9.59 9.04 0.88
CA GLU A 27 -9.84 10.41 0.41
C GLU A 27 -11.19 10.53 -0.31
N GLN A 28 -11.66 9.46 -0.94
CA GLN A 28 -12.90 9.48 -1.74
C GLN A 28 -14.04 8.71 -1.05
N GLY A 29 -13.80 8.15 0.14
CA GLY A 29 -14.81 7.42 0.92
C GLY A 29 -15.32 6.15 0.25
N ARG A 30 -14.55 5.60 -0.70
CA ARG A 30 -14.97 4.40 -1.44
C ARG A 30 -14.87 3.15 -0.57
N SER A 31 -15.71 2.16 -0.88
CA SER A 31 -15.67 0.85 -0.23
C SER A 31 -14.42 0.08 -0.62
N LEU A 32 -13.67 -0.41 0.37
CA LEU A 32 -12.52 -1.30 0.14
C LEU A 32 -12.90 -2.51 -0.72
N LYS A 33 -14.04 -3.14 -0.42
CA LYS A 33 -14.51 -4.32 -1.15
C LYS A 33 -14.70 -4.01 -2.64
N THR A 34 -15.27 -2.84 -2.94
CA THR A 34 -15.50 -2.41 -4.32
C THR A 34 -14.19 -2.12 -5.05
N GLU A 35 -13.26 -1.40 -4.41
CA GLU A 35 -11.97 -1.06 -5.01
C GLU A 35 -11.09 -2.30 -5.23
N LEU A 36 -11.09 -3.27 -4.31
CA LEU A 36 -10.38 -4.54 -4.47
C LEU A 36 -11.00 -5.37 -5.61
N ALA A 37 -12.33 -5.48 -5.67
CA ALA A 37 -13.00 -6.20 -6.75
C ALA A 37 -12.71 -5.61 -8.15
N ALA A 38 -12.50 -4.29 -8.23
CA ALA A 38 -12.10 -3.63 -9.48
C ALA A 38 -10.60 -3.79 -9.80
N THR A 39 -9.73 -3.81 -8.77
CA THR A 39 -8.28 -3.78 -8.95
C THR A 39 -7.66 -5.17 -9.15
N LEU A 40 -8.04 -6.15 -8.33
CA LEU A 40 -7.39 -7.48 -8.29
C LEU A 40 -7.46 -8.26 -9.61
N PRO A 41 -8.54 -8.21 -10.43
CA PRO A 41 -8.58 -8.91 -11.71
C PRO A 41 -7.50 -8.45 -12.69
N GLY A 42 -6.99 -7.21 -12.57
CA GLY A 42 -5.92 -6.67 -13.42
C GLY A 42 -4.51 -7.16 -13.06
N ILE A 43 -4.34 -7.91 -11.97
CA ILE A 43 -3.05 -8.41 -11.50
C ILE A 43 -2.90 -9.86 -11.95
N GLY A 44 -1.82 -10.21 -12.66
CA GLY A 44 -1.64 -11.54 -13.23
C GLY A 44 -1.37 -12.65 -12.18
N ASP A 45 -0.36 -12.46 -11.33
CA ASP A 45 0.03 -13.47 -10.33
C ASP A 45 -0.93 -13.46 -9.13
N PRO A 46 -1.53 -14.60 -8.75
CA PRO A 46 -2.35 -14.72 -7.54
C PRO A 46 -1.64 -14.30 -6.25
N ARG A 47 -0.31 -14.44 -6.17
CA ARG A 47 0.49 -14.03 -5.01
C ARG A 47 0.53 -12.51 -4.86
N ASP A 48 0.62 -11.79 -5.97
CA ASP A 48 0.56 -10.33 -5.97
C ASP A 48 -0.83 -9.83 -5.56
N ARG A 49 -1.90 -10.50 -6.02
CA ARG A 49 -3.28 -10.19 -5.57
C ARG A 49 -3.41 -10.34 -4.05
N ALA A 50 -2.96 -11.49 -3.52
CA ALA A 50 -2.99 -11.76 -2.09
C ALA A 50 -2.17 -10.74 -1.29
N LEU A 51 -1.01 -10.32 -1.81
CA LEU A 51 -0.19 -9.28 -1.20
C LEU A 51 -0.91 -7.93 -1.16
N VAL A 52 -1.56 -7.51 -2.26
CA VAL A 52 -2.36 -6.28 -2.31
C VAL A 52 -3.48 -6.31 -1.27
N GLU A 53 -4.23 -7.41 -1.21
CA GLU A 53 -5.29 -7.57 -0.21
C GLU A 53 -4.74 -7.49 1.22
N ALA A 54 -3.68 -8.25 1.52
CA ALA A 54 -3.06 -8.30 2.84
C ALA A 54 -2.58 -6.91 3.29
N ILE A 55 -1.92 -6.15 2.41
CA ILE A 55 -1.50 -4.77 2.67
C ILE A 55 -2.72 -3.88 2.96
N CYS A 56 -3.74 -3.89 2.10
CA CYS A 56 -4.91 -3.04 2.27
C CYS A 56 -5.64 -3.31 3.59
N PHE A 57 -5.84 -4.58 3.95
CA PHE A 57 -6.46 -4.96 5.22
C PHE A 57 -5.62 -4.54 6.43
N ALA A 58 -4.30 -4.72 6.37
CA ALA A 58 -3.39 -4.32 7.43
C ALA A 58 -3.41 -2.79 7.65
N VAL A 59 -3.33 -2.00 6.58
CA VAL A 59 -3.37 -0.53 6.67
C VAL A 59 -4.69 -0.05 7.25
N ILE A 60 -5.83 -0.55 6.78
CA ILE A 60 -7.15 -0.11 7.28
C ILE A 60 -7.29 -0.39 8.78
N ARG A 61 -6.82 -1.55 9.25
CA ARG A 61 -6.89 -1.91 10.67
C ARG A 61 -5.96 -1.07 11.55
N ARG A 62 -4.79 -0.67 11.04
CA ARG A 62 -3.76 0.05 11.79
C ARG A 62 -3.72 1.56 11.51
N ARG A 63 -4.61 2.08 10.67
CA ARG A 63 -4.63 3.49 10.24
C ARG A 63 -4.46 4.50 11.39
N PRO A 64 -5.18 4.41 12.53
CA PRO A 64 -5.00 5.38 13.60
C PRO A 64 -3.57 5.42 14.15
N ALA A 65 -2.92 4.26 14.30
CA ALA A 65 -1.53 4.17 14.75
C ALA A 65 -0.57 4.74 13.70
N TYR A 66 -0.78 4.45 12.42
CA TYR A 66 0.03 4.99 11.33
C TYR A 66 -0.11 6.50 11.18
N ASP A 67 -1.32 7.05 11.35
CA ASP A 67 -1.55 8.50 11.35
C ASP A 67 -0.86 9.18 12.55
N VAL A 68 -0.75 8.53 13.71
CA VAL A 68 0.05 9.03 14.84
C VAL A 68 1.53 9.00 14.50
N ALA A 69 2.05 7.89 13.98
CA ALA A 69 3.46 7.76 13.62
C ALA A 69 3.90 8.80 12.58
N LEU A 70 3.12 8.99 11.51
CA LEU A 70 3.42 10.01 10.49
C LEU A 70 3.46 11.43 11.07
N ARG A 71 2.57 11.76 12.03
CA ARG A 71 2.58 13.06 12.70
C ARG A 71 3.80 13.27 13.60
N GLN A 72 4.40 12.19 14.11
CA GLN A 72 5.59 12.26 14.95
C GLN A 72 6.89 12.27 14.15
N TRP A 73 6.93 11.60 13.00
CA TRP A 73 8.16 11.41 12.22
C TRP A 73 8.33 12.38 11.06
N LEU A 74 7.24 12.93 10.52
CA LEU A 74 7.33 13.96 9.49
C LEU A 74 7.50 15.33 10.14
N GLU A 75 8.52 16.08 9.71
CA GLU A 75 8.70 17.48 10.14
C GLU A 75 7.49 18.36 9.82
N ARG A 76 6.77 18.02 8.74
CA ARG A 76 5.56 18.72 8.29
C ARG A 76 4.53 17.71 7.80
N PRO A 77 3.23 17.93 8.08
CA PRO A 77 2.18 17.07 7.54
C PRO A 77 2.16 17.13 6.00
N LEU A 78 1.91 15.99 5.36
CA LEU A 78 1.74 15.92 3.91
C LEU A 78 0.48 16.69 3.48
N PRO A 79 0.55 17.51 2.42
CA PRO A 79 -0.62 18.21 1.89
C PRO A 79 -1.60 17.22 1.23
N PRO A 80 -2.89 17.58 1.07
CA PRO A 80 -3.90 16.69 0.47
C PRO A 80 -3.54 16.13 -0.91
N ARG A 81 -2.81 16.90 -1.73
CA ARG A 81 -2.33 16.47 -3.05
C ARG A 81 -1.38 15.26 -3.00
N ASP A 82 -0.75 15.01 -1.85
CA ASP A 82 0.22 13.92 -1.63
C ASP A 82 -0.44 12.73 -0.92
N ALA A 83 -1.76 12.57 -1.03
CA ALA A 83 -2.48 11.47 -0.38
C ALA A 83 -2.04 10.07 -0.85
N GLU A 84 -1.66 9.90 -2.13
CA GLU A 84 -1.07 8.64 -2.62
C GLU A 84 0.29 8.36 -1.99
N LEU A 85 1.12 9.40 -1.79
CA LEU A 85 2.38 9.26 -1.06
C LEU A 85 2.13 8.88 0.41
N LYS A 86 1.17 9.52 1.07
CA LYS A 86 0.77 9.15 2.44
C LYS A 86 0.34 7.69 2.51
N ALA A 87 -0.49 7.24 1.58
CA ALA A 87 -0.92 5.84 1.50
C ALA A 87 0.27 4.90 1.25
N LEU A 88 1.21 5.28 0.39
CA LEU A 88 2.43 4.50 0.13
C LEU A 88 3.32 4.35 1.37
N LEU A 89 3.46 5.40 2.19
CA LEU A 89 4.15 5.30 3.47
C LEU A 89 3.45 4.31 4.41
N MET A 90 2.11 4.35 4.47
CA MET A 90 1.34 3.38 5.25
C MET A 90 1.45 1.96 4.71
N VAL A 91 1.56 1.77 3.40
CA VAL A 91 1.88 0.46 2.79
C VAL A 91 3.21 -0.06 3.32
N GLY A 92 4.25 0.77 3.34
CA GLY A 92 5.54 0.41 3.93
C GLY A 92 5.42 0.03 5.41
N PHE A 93 4.65 0.79 6.19
CA PHE A 93 4.40 0.45 7.60
C PHE A 93 3.70 -0.90 7.75
N ALA A 94 2.67 -1.17 6.94
CA ALA A 94 1.99 -2.46 6.97
C ALA A 94 2.91 -3.63 6.65
N GLN A 95 3.83 -3.45 5.69
CA GLN A 95 4.82 -4.46 5.36
C GLN A 95 5.74 -4.75 6.55
N LEU A 96 6.26 -3.73 7.22
CA LEU A 96 7.19 -3.89 8.34
C LEU A 96 6.50 -4.34 9.64
N ASP A 97 5.34 -3.79 9.97
CA ASP A 97 4.67 -3.97 11.27
C ASP A 97 3.78 -5.22 11.30
N VAL A 98 2.91 -5.40 10.29
CA VAL A 98 1.90 -6.47 10.30
C VAL A 98 2.35 -7.68 9.49
N LEU A 99 2.89 -7.45 8.29
CA LEU A 99 3.26 -8.54 7.39
C LEU A 99 4.67 -9.07 7.66
N GLN A 100 5.48 -8.34 8.43
CA GLN A 100 6.87 -8.70 8.76
C GLN A 100 7.71 -9.00 7.51
N LEU A 101 7.48 -8.21 6.45
CA LEU A 101 8.21 -8.27 5.17
C LEU A 101 9.25 -7.14 5.17
N HIS A 102 10.50 -7.49 5.47
CA HIS A 102 11.62 -6.54 5.57
C HIS A 102 12.53 -6.52 4.32
N ASP A 103 12.29 -7.41 3.36
CA ASP A 103 13.12 -7.61 2.15
C ASP A 103 12.45 -7.10 0.86
#